data_AF-A0A8C8W4A7-F1
#
_entry.id   AF-A0A8C8W4A7-F1
#
_cell.length_a   1.000
_cell.length_b   1.000
_cell.length_c   1.000
_cell.angle_alpha   90.00
_cell.angle_beta   90.00
_cell.angle_gamma   90.00
#
_symmetry.space_group_name_H-M   'P 1'
#
loop_
_entity.id
_entity.type
_entity.pdbx_description
1 polymer ?
#
loop_
_entity_poly.entity_id
_entity_poly.type
_entity_poly.pdbx_seq_one_letter_code
_entity_poly.pdbx_strand_id
1 'polypeptide(L)'
;MHGVVIPQTPIAVDFWSLRRAGTARLFFLSHMHSDHTVGLSSTWARPLYCSPITAHLLHRHLQVSKQWIRALEIGESHVLPLDEIGQETMTVTLIDANHCPGSVMFLFEGYFGTILYTGDFRFTPSMLKEPALILGKQIHTLYLDNTNCNPALVLPSRQEATRQIVQLIRQFPQHHIKIGLYSLGKEVLLEQLALEFRTWVVLSPRRLEVVQLLGLADVFTVQEKDGRIHAVDRMEVCHSAMLRWNRTHPTIAILPTSRKIRSPHPDIHTIPYSDHSSYSELRAFVAALRPCRVVPIVRQHPCGEFFQDSLSPRLSVPLIPHSVQQSMCSSSRETSVLWQLERRLKRPRIRGVVFESPEEKAEQAKVDRDSKKHKKENLSPWPGDLEKLCPHPLQARKQLFPDFCRKERNEPVFFRDSEKIATALPAPLEFSVQLQPVDEFLSPETREEIDLGSPVIPKGGNGSPARGNQSDWVGSGSPLSHISKDTHLATESRELALKYLLTPVSFFQTGFSSRNFDQQVEKYQRVQYNNPAVLKTVDGG
;
A
#
# COMPACT_ATOMS: atom_id res chain seq x y z
N MET A 1 1.14 -10.93 4.47
CA MET A 1 1.72 -11.36 3.18
C MET A 1 0.60 -11.42 2.17
N HIS A 2 0.37 -10.30 1.48
CA HIS A 2 -0.71 -10.12 0.51
C HIS A 2 -0.13 -10.10 -0.91
N GLY A 3 0.72 -11.09 -1.19
CA GLY A 3 1.43 -11.26 -2.45
C GLY A 3 0.94 -12.44 -3.29
N VAL A 4 1.16 -12.32 -4.60
CA VAL A 4 0.70 -13.24 -5.64
C VAL A 4 1.84 -13.52 -6.61
N VAL A 5 2.04 -14.81 -6.93
CA VAL A 5 2.71 -15.22 -8.17
C VAL A 5 1.61 -15.43 -9.20
N ILE A 6 1.62 -14.67 -10.29
CA ILE A 6 0.52 -14.64 -11.26
C ILE A 6 0.59 -15.93 -12.09
N PRO A 7 -0.43 -16.82 -12.04
CA PRO A 7 -0.39 -18.11 -12.73
C PRO A 7 -0.18 -17.96 -14.23
N GLN A 8 0.53 -18.92 -14.84
CA GLN A 8 0.88 -18.93 -16.26
C GLN A 8 1.75 -17.75 -16.72
N THR A 9 2.41 -17.03 -15.80
CA THR A 9 3.34 -15.94 -16.14
C THR A 9 4.64 -16.02 -15.31
N PRO A 10 5.73 -15.33 -15.73
CA PRO A 10 6.93 -15.13 -14.91
C PRO A 10 6.78 -13.99 -13.88
N ILE A 11 5.58 -13.49 -13.59
CA ILE A 11 5.35 -12.28 -12.78
C ILE A 11 5.02 -12.63 -11.32
N ALA A 12 5.65 -11.93 -10.38
CA ALA A 12 5.29 -11.94 -8.96
C ALA A 12 5.09 -10.51 -8.45
N VAL A 13 4.02 -10.26 -7.69
CA VAL A 13 3.72 -8.98 -7.04
C VAL A 13 3.63 -9.18 -5.53
N ASP A 14 4.30 -8.32 -4.77
CA ASP A 14 4.37 -8.34 -3.29
C ASP A 14 4.81 -9.69 -2.70
N PHE A 15 5.59 -10.47 -3.46
CA PHE A 15 5.92 -11.86 -3.14
C PHE A 15 7.42 -12.18 -3.27
N TRP A 16 8.08 -12.25 -2.11
CA TRP A 16 9.56 -12.29 -2.01
C TRP A 16 10.13 -13.66 -1.63
N SER A 17 9.26 -14.68 -1.49
CA SER A 17 9.69 -16.03 -1.12
C SER A 17 10.17 -16.80 -2.35
N LEU A 18 11.45 -16.62 -2.73
CA LEU A 18 12.04 -17.26 -3.92
C LEU A 18 11.86 -18.79 -3.95
N ARG A 19 11.86 -19.47 -2.80
CA ARG A 19 11.58 -20.92 -2.67
C ARG A 19 10.17 -21.33 -3.12
N ARG A 20 9.22 -20.39 -3.14
CA ARG A 20 7.81 -20.57 -3.50
C ARG A 20 7.43 -19.89 -4.82
N ALA A 21 8.36 -19.16 -5.44
CA ALA A 21 8.19 -18.41 -6.68
C ALA A 21 9.09 -18.97 -7.80
N GLY A 22 9.14 -20.30 -7.95
CA GLY A 22 10.12 -20.98 -8.81
C GLY A 22 10.10 -20.55 -10.28
N THR A 23 8.92 -20.21 -10.82
CA THR A 23 8.76 -19.70 -12.19
C THR A 23 8.93 -18.19 -12.32
N ALA A 24 8.92 -17.44 -11.21
CA ALA A 24 8.97 -15.98 -11.27
C ALA A 24 10.34 -15.47 -11.70
N ARG A 25 10.36 -14.42 -12.52
CA ARG A 25 11.54 -13.73 -13.02
C ARG A 25 11.45 -12.22 -12.82
N LEU A 26 10.26 -11.64 -13.03
CA LEU A 26 9.96 -10.23 -12.78
C LEU A 26 9.22 -10.08 -11.44
N PHE A 27 9.67 -9.15 -10.61
CA PHE A 27 9.14 -8.93 -9.26
C PHE A 27 8.68 -7.48 -9.10
N PHE A 28 7.48 -7.27 -8.57
CA PHE A 28 6.86 -5.95 -8.41
C PHE A 28 6.51 -5.70 -6.95
N LEU A 29 6.71 -4.47 -6.47
CA LEU A 29 6.31 -4.03 -5.13
C LEU A 29 5.32 -2.87 -5.26
N SER A 30 4.07 -3.10 -4.85
CA SER A 30 2.99 -2.10 -4.96
C SER A 30 3.21 -0.91 -4.01
N HIS A 31 3.62 -1.18 -2.76
CA HIS A 31 3.86 -0.18 -1.73
C HIS A 31 4.67 -0.75 -0.54
N MET A 32 4.99 0.09 0.44
CA MET A 32 5.94 -0.21 1.54
C MET A 32 5.33 -0.68 2.88
N HIS A 33 4.12 -1.25 2.90
CA HIS A 33 3.60 -1.88 4.13
C HIS A 33 4.23 -3.27 4.38
N SER A 34 4.40 -3.62 5.65
CA SER A 34 5.23 -4.75 6.08
C SER A 34 4.68 -6.12 5.67
N ASP A 35 3.38 -6.22 5.47
CA ASP A 35 2.67 -7.38 4.95
C ASP A 35 2.70 -7.49 3.42
N HIS A 36 3.19 -6.48 2.69
CA HIS A 36 3.55 -6.55 1.27
C HIS A 36 5.05 -6.79 1.07
N THR A 37 5.91 -6.37 2.01
CA THR A 37 7.37 -6.60 1.96
C THR A 37 7.86 -7.88 2.68
N VAL A 38 7.00 -8.85 2.98
CA VAL A 38 7.37 -10.03 3.80
C VAL A 38 8.47 -10.86 3.14
N GLY A 39 9.67 -10.86 3.74
CA GLY A 39 10.84 -11.58 3.24
C GLY A 39 11.73 -10.77 2.28
N LEU A 40 11.39 -9.51 1.99
CA LEU A 40 12.24 -8.56 1.29
C LEU A 40 13.20 -7.87 2.29
N SER A 41 14.49 -7.83 1.97
CA SER A 41 15.54 -7.23 2.80
C SER A 41 16.82 -7.00 2.00
N SER A 42 17.86 -6.48 2.63
CA SER A 42 19.20 -6.24 2.05
C SER A 42 19.86 -7.46 1.38
N THR A 43 19.41 -8.69 1.67
CA THR A 43 19.89 -9.91 1.01
C THR A 43 19.25 -10.18 -0.35
N TRP A 44 18.30 -9.34 -0.78
CA TRP A 44 17.62 -9.47 -2.08
C TRP A 44 18.58 -9.23 -3.25
N ALA A 45 18.53 -10.12 -4.24
CA ALA A 45 19.53 -10.24 -5.30
C ALA A 45 18.92 -10.48 -6.71
N ARG A 46 17.80 -9.82 -7.02
CA ARG A 46 17.14 -9.85 -8.33
C ARG A 46 16.56 -8.49 -8.67
N PRO A 47 16.36 -8.12 -9.94
CA PRO A 47 15.59 -6.93 -10.29
C PRO A 47 14.18 -6.96 -9.66
N LEU A 48 13.76 -5.83 -9.10
CA LEU A 48 12.36 -5.55 -8.74
C LEU A 48 11.94 -4.18 -9.25
N TYR A 49 10.64 -4.01 -9.50
CA TYR A 49 10.04 -2.83 -10.10
C TYR A 49 9.01 -2.20 -9.15
N CYS A 50 9.02 -0.87 -9.03
CA CYS A 50 8.13 -0.12 -8.13
C CYS A 50 8.10 1.38 -8.49
N SER A 51 7.24 2.16 -7.83
CA SER A 51 7.20 3.63 -7.97
C SER A 51 8.46 4.31 -7.39
N PRO A 52 8.78 5.57 -7.76
CA PRO A 52 9.98 6.25 -7.27
C PRO A 52 10.00 6.45 -5.74
N ILE A 53 8.86 6.77 -5.13
CA ILE A 53 8.72 6.90 -3.67
C ILE A 53 8.95 5.53 -2.99
N THR A 54 8.34 4.46 -3.51
CA THR A 54 8.56 3.10 -3.00
C THR A 54 10.02 2.67 -3.16
N ALA A 55 10.68 3.02 -4.28
CA ALA A 55 12.10 2.76 -4.51
C ALA A 55 13.02 3.45 -3.48
N HIS A 56 12.76 4.73 -3.17
CA HIS A 56 13.48 5.46 -2.13
C HIS A 56 13.28 4.79 -0.76
N LEU A 57 12.04 4.61 -0.35
CA LEU A 57 11.67 4.07 0.96
C LEU A 57 12.18 2.63 1.14
N LEU A 58 12.20 1.82 0.09
CA LEU A 58 12.72 0.46 0.12
C LEU A 58 14.22 0.43 0.41
N HIS A 59 15.01 1.26 -0.28
CA HIS A 59 16.44 1.39 -0.01
C HIS A 59 16.70 1.93 1.40
N ARG A 60 16.00 3.01 1.80
CA ARG A 60 16.16 3.65 3.11
C ARG A 60 15.81 2.69 4.27
N HIS A 61 14.70 1.96 4.16
CA HIS A 61 14.11 1.21 5.27
C HIS A 61 14.44 -0.28 5.33
N LEU A 62 14.65 -0.96 4.20
CA LEU A 62 14.98 -2.39 4.15
C LEU A 62 16.38 -2.67 3.58
N GLN A 63 17.15 -1.61 3.27
CA GLN A 63 18.55 -1.65 2.84
C GLN A 63 18.81 -2.54 1.60
N VAL A 64 17.79 -2.70 0.74
CA VAL A 64 17.95 -3.34 -0.57
C VAL A 64 18.94 -2.53 -1.42
N SER A 65 19.90 -3.20 -2.06
CA SER A 65 20.91 -2.51 -2.89
C SER A 65 20.27 -1.84 -4.11
N LYS A 66 20.62 -0.57 -4.37
CA LYS A 66 20.04 0.23 -5.46
C LYS A 66 20.15 -0.43 -6.83
N GLN A 67 21.17 -1.25 -7.09
CA GLN A 67 21.36 -1.97 -8.36
C GLN A 67 20.19 -2.91 -8.72
N TRP A 68 19.42 -3.34 -7.72
CA TRP A 68 18.28 -4.24 -7.87
C TRP A 68 16.93 -3.51 -7.95
N ILE A 69 16.88 -2.23 -7.56
CA ILE A 69 15.65 -1.46 -7.50
C ILE A 69 15.48 -0.70 -8.82
N ARG A 70 14.38 -0.98 -9.53
CA ARG A 70 14.00 -0.27 -10.75
C ARG A 70 12.78 0.59 -10.43
N ALA A 71 13.00 1.90 -10.28
CA ALA A 71 11.89 2.85 -10.27
C ALA A 71 11.29 2.90 -11.68
N LEU A 72 9.97 2.87 -11.77
CA LEU A 72 9.19 3.12 -12.98
C LEU A 72 8.27 4.31 -12.71
N GLU A 73 8.19 5.25 -13.64
CA GLU A 73 7.34 6.44 -13.48
C GLU A 73 5.85 6.10 -13.61
N ILE A 74 5.03 6.79 -12.81
CA ILE A 74 3.58 6.59 -12.73
C ILE A 74 2.91 7.30 -13.92
N GLY A 75 1.93 6.63 -14.55
CA GLY A 75 1.26 7.09 -15.77
C GLY A 75 2.01 6.80 -17.07
N GLU A 76 3.31 6.50 -17.01
CA GLU A 76 4.11 6.10 -18.17
C GLU A 76 4.07 4.56 -18.37
N SER A 77 4.10 4.13 -19.63
CA SER A 77 4.05 2.71 -20.04
C SER A 77 5.46 2.17 -20.33
N HIS A 78 5.88 1.15 -19.60
CA HIS A 78 7.24 0.61 -19.62
C HIS A 78 7.28 -0.79 -20.25
N VAL A 79 8.12 -1.00 -21.26
CA VAL A 79 8.29 -2.32 -21.89
C VAL A 79 9.36 -3.13 -21.16
N LEU A 80 9.03 -4.38 -20.78
CA LEU A 80 9.91 -5.29 -20.06
C LEU A 80 9.99 -6.66 -20.74
N PRO A 81 11.17 -7.29 -20.85
CA PRO A 81 11.31 -8.62 -21.45
C PRO A 81 10.76 -9.72 -20.53
N LEU A 82 10.15 -10.74 -21.13
CA LEU A 82 9.62 -11.92 -20.44
C LEU A 82 10.53 -13.15 -20.56
N ASP A 83 11.54 -13.09 -21.42
CA ASP A 83 12.59 -14.10 -21.59
C ASP A 83 14.00 -13.46 -21.61
N GLU A 84 15.02 -14.30 -21.77
CA GLU A 84 16.43 -13.92 -21.61
C GLU A 84 17.02 -13.20 -22.84
N ILE A 85 16.32 -13.21 -23.98
CA ILE A 85 16.75 -12.59 -25.25
C ILE A 85 15.87 -11.38 -25.64
N GLY A 86 14.76 -11.15 -24.93
CA GLY A 86 13.81 -10.08 -25.22
C GLY A 86 12.91 -10.36 -26.42
N GLN A 87 12.72 -11.65 -26.79
CA GLN A 87 11.85 -12.03 -27.91
C GLN A 87 10.38 -11.78 -27.56
N GLU A 88 9.95 -12.24 -26.38
CA GLU A 88 8.65 -11.94 -25.82
C GLU A 88 8.78 -10.80 -24.79
N THR A 89 7.84 -9.86 -24.81
CA THR A 89 7.81 -8.70 -23.90
C THR A 89 6.42 -8.50 -23.31
N MET A 90 6.35 -7.69 -22.23
CA MET A 90 5.10 -7.09 -21.77
C MET A 90 5.25 -5.59 -21.65
N THR A 91 4.15 -4.86 -21.75
CA THR A 91 4.04 -3.51 -21.21
C THR A 91 3.53 -3.56 -19.78
N VAL A 92 4.10 -2.73 -18.90
CA VAL A 92 3.54 -2.44 -17.59
C VAL A 92 3.33 -0.94 -17.43
N THR A 93 2.14 -0.52 -17.02
CA THR A 93 1.83 0.87 -16.65
C THR A 93 1.53 0.92 -15.16
N LEU A 94 2.19 1.84 -14.44
CA LEU A 94 1.91 2.10 -13.04
C LEU A 94 0.81 3.17 -12.93
N ILE A 95 -0.18 2.95 -12.08
CA ILE A 95 -1.30 3.87 -11.83
C ILE A 95 -1.37 4.12 -10.33
N ASP A 96 -1.69 5.34 -9.88
CA ASP A 96 -1.85 5.62 -8.44
C ASP A 96 -2.95 4.73 -7.82
N ALA A 97 -2.61 4.04 -6.73
CA ALA A 97 -3.57 3.27 -5.94
C ALA A 97 -4.27 4.11 -4.86
N ASN A 98 -3.80 5.34 -4.62
CA ASN A 98 -4.42 6.32 -3.72
C ASN A 98 -4.59 5.80 -2.27
N HIS A 99 -3.65 4.95 -1.85
CA HIS A 99 -3.66 4.26 -0.55
C HIS A 99 -2.62 4.83 0.42
N CYS A 100 -1.34 4.89 0.01
CA CYS A 100 -0.28 5.52 0.81
C CYS A 100 0.83 6.09 -0.10
N PRO A 101 1.79 6.87 0.42
CA PRO A 101 2.88 7.43 -0.38
C PRO A 101 3.60 6.36 -1.22
N GLY A 102 3.55 6.50 -2.54
CA GLY A 102 4.14 5.57 -3.49
C GLY A 102 3.32 4.31 -3.82
N SER A 103 2.07 4.19 -3.35
CA SER A 103 1.21 3.04 -3.65
C SER A 103 0.75 3.02 -5.10
N VAL A 104 0.99 1.92 -5.83
CA VAL A 104 0.60 1.78 -7.23
C VAL A 104 -0.16 0.50 -7.55
N MET A 105 -1.15 0.63 -8.43
CA MET A 105 -1.71 -0.45 -9.23
C MET A 105 -0.79 -0.73 -10.42
N PHE A 106 -0.76 -1.98 -10.89
CA PHE A 106 -0.03 -2.38 -12.10
C PHE A 106 -1.00 -2.88 -13.16
N LEU A 107 -1.01 -2.23 -14.33
CA LEU A 107 -1.63 -2.75 -15.54
C LEU A 107 -0.56 -3.48 -16.36
N PHE A 108 -0.64 -4.80 -16.45
CA PHE A 108 0.23 -5.66 -17.25
C PHE A 108 -0.44 -6.05 -18.57
N GLU A 109 0.30 -6.01 -19.67
CA GLU A 109 -0.18 -6.34 -21.01
C GLU A 109 0.85 -7.17 -21.77
N GLY A 110 0.50 -8.37 -22.22
CA GLY A 110 1.36 -9.28 -22.99
C GLY A 110 0.60 -10.51 -23.50
N TYR A 111 1.28 -11.61 -23.82
CA TYR A 111 0.62 -12.84 -24.29
C TYR A 111 -0.50 -13.36 -23.36
N PHE A 112 -0.43 -13.07 -22.07
CA PHE A 112 -1.43 -13.46 -21.05
C PHE A 112 -2.70 -12.58 -21.08
N GLY A 113 -2.81 -11.67 -22.05
CA GLY A 113 -3.86 -10.66 -22.12
C GLY A 113 -3.58 -9.46 -21.21
N THR A 114 -4.65 -8.76 -20.80
CA THR A 114 -4.57 -7.59 -19.92
C THR A 114 -4.89 -7.97 -18.47
N ILE A 115 -3.97 -7.74 -17.54
CA ILE A 115 -4.13 -8.02 -16.11
C ILE A 115 -3.97 -6.72 -15.33
N LEU A 116 -4.97 -6.34 -14.53
CA LEU A 116 -4.86 -5.24 -13.56
C LEU A 116 -4.65 -5.83 -12.15
N TYR A 117 -3.65 -5.34 -11.44
CA TYR A 117 -3.35 -5.69 -10.05
C TYR A 117 -3.41 -4.43 -9.20
N THR A 118 -4.38 -4.30 -8.30
CA THR A 118 -4.57 -3.06 -7.55
C THR A 118 -3.48 -2.79 -6.50
N GLY A 119 -2.78 -3.82 -6.02
CA GLY A 119 -2.18 -3.74 -4.69
C GLY A 119 -3.28 -3.48 -3.65
N ASP A 120 -2.95 -2.72 -2.61
CA ASP A 120 -3.96 -2.13 -1.72
C ASP A 120 -4.30 -0.73 -2.24
N PHE A 121 -5.59 -0.42 -2.39
CA PHE A 121 -6.05 0.78 -3.11
C PHE A 121 -7.36 1.35 -2.54
N ARG A 122 -7.54 2.67 -2.63
CA ARG A 122 -8.86 3.32 -2.40
C ARG A 122 -9.38 3.98 -3.66
N PHE A 123 -10.38 3.32 -4.26
CA PHE A 123 -11.05 3.77 -5.47
C PHE A 123 -11.60 5.19 -5.36
N THR A 124 -11.42 5.95 -6.44
CA THR A 124 -12.06 7.23 -6.69
C THR A 124 -12.46 7.30 -8.17
N PRO A 125 -13.58 7.94 -8.57
CA PRO A 125 -14.03 7.95 -9.96
C PRO A 125 -13.04 8.54 -10.97
N SER A 126 -12.06 9.34 -10.51
CA SER A 126 -10.93 9.81 -11.32
C SER A 126 -10.05 8.69 -11.85
N MET A 127 -9.93 7.54 -11.16
CA MET A 127 -9.15 6.39 -11.64
C MET A 127 -9.70 5.81 -12.95
N LEU A 128 -11.00 5.95 -13.22
CA LEU A 128 -11.61 5.54 -14.49
C LEU A 128 -11.29 6.51 -15.66
N LYS A 129 -10.63 7.63 -15.35
CA LYS A 129 -10.14 8.62 -16.33
C LYS A 129 -8.64 8.48 -16.60
N GLU A 130 -7.99 7.47 -16.05
CA GLU A 130 -6.59 7.18 -16.32
C GLU A 130 -6.43 6.75 -17.80
N PRO A 131 -5.51 7.35 -18.58
CA PRO A 131 -5.38 7.05 -20.02
C PRO A 131 -5.21 5.55 -20.32
N ALA A 132 -4.48 4.83 -19.45
CA ALA A 132 -4.26 3.39 -19.57
C ALA A 132 -5.55 2.55 -19.42
N LEU A 133 -6.58 3.07 -18.75
CA LEU A 133 -7.87 2.40 -18.52
C LEU A 133 -8.99 2.91 -19.45
N ILE A 134 -8.90 4.14 -19.97
CA ILE A 134 -9.87 4.69 -20.94
C ILE A 134 -9.90 3.89 -22.26
N LEU A 135 -8.78 3.29 -22.67
CA LEU A 135 -8.55 2.69 -24.00
C LEU A 135 -9.43 1.47 -24.36
N GLY A 136 -10.49 1.16 -23.61
CA GLY A 136 -11.46 0.11 -23.92
C GLY A 136 -10.90 -1.33 -23.84
N LYS A 137 -9.69 -1.49 -23.29
CA LYS A 137 -9.00 -2.78 -23.21
C LYS A 137 -9.72 -3.72 -22.22
N GLN A 138 -10.21 -4.86 -22.70
CA GLN A 138 -10.87 -5.85 -21.84
C GLN A 138 -9.89 -6.43 -20.82
N ILE A 139 -10.07 -6.10 -19.54
CA ILE A 139 -9.27 -6.68 -18.45
C ILE A 139 -9.66 -8.17 -18.30
N HIS A 140 -8.68 -9.06 -18.46
CA HIS A 140 -8.87 -10.51 -18.41
C HIS A 140 -8.85 -11.04 -16.97
N THR A 141 -8.01 -10.47 -16.10
CA THR A 141 -8.06 -10.72 -14.65
C THR A 141 -7.79 -9.43 -13.90
N LEU A 142 -8.68 -9.13 -12.94
CA LEU A 142 -8.49 -8.10 -11.92
C LEU A 142 -8.10 -8.76 -10.61
N TYR A 143 -6.86 -8.56 -10.16
CA TYR A 143 -6.45 -8.83 -8.78
C TYR A 143 -6.82 -7.63 -7.92
N LEU A 144 -7.66 -7.85 -6.91
CA LEU A 144 -8.41 -6.80 -6.22
C LEU A 144 -8.10 -6.78 -4.71
N ASP A 145 -7.88 -5.58 -4.15
CA ASP A 145 -7.95 -5.34 -2.71
C ASP A 145 -9.38 -5.63 -2.22
N ASN A 146 -9.49 -6.63 -1.37
CA ASN A 146 -10.75 -7.08 -0.80
C ASN A 146 -10.82 -6.86 0.73
N THR A 147 -9.98 -5.98 1.27
CA THR A 147 -9.84 -5.68 2.72
C THR A 147 -11.16 -5.29 3.38
N ASN A 148 -11.93 -4.36 2.79
CA ASN A 148 -13.27 -3.99 3.28
C ASN A 148 -14.40 -4.61 2.44
N CYS A 149 -14.19 -5.74 1.75
CA CYS A 149 -15.20 -6.33 0.86
C CYS A 149 -16.31 -7.07 1.64
N ASN A 150 -17.12 -6.30 2.37
CA ASN A 150 -18.21 -6.76 3.21
C ASN A 150 -19.40 -5.79 3.06
N PRO A 151 -20.57 -6.23 2.56
CA PRO A 151 -21.76 -5.38 2.41
C PRO A 151 -22.21 -4.69 3.71
N ALA A 152 -21.96 -5.30 4.87
CA ALA A 152 -22.31 -4.74 6.18
C ALA A 152 -21.26 -3.77 6.76
N LEU A 153 -20.24 -3.39 5.97
CA LEU A 153 -19.22 -2.40 6.33
C LEU A 153 -19.34 -1.15 5.44
N VAL A 154 -20.32 -0.31 5.77
CA VAL A 154 -20.41 1.06 5.24
C VAL A 154 -19.24 1.89 5.80
N LEU A 155 -18.57 2.64 4.93
CA LEU A 155 -17.47 3.54 5.29
C LEU A 155 -17.71 4.94 4.69
N PRO A 156 -17.45 6.02 5.43
CA PRO A 156 -17.46 7.38 4.88
C PRO A 156 -16.30 7.59 3.89
N SER A 157 -16.39 8.66 3.11
CA SER A 157 -15.23 9.17 2.35
C SER A 157 -14.11 9.62 3.30
N ARG A 158 -12.86 9.68 2.83
CA ARG A 158 -11.75 10.19 3.65
C ARG A 158 -12.00 11.61 4.15
N GLN A 159 -12.56 12.49 3.31
CA GLN A 159 -12.93 13.86 3.70
C GLN A 159 -13.96 13.87 4.84
N GLU A 160 -14.99 13.02 4.78
CA GLU A 160 -16.03 12.97 5.81
C GLU A 160 -15.51 12.36 7.12
N ALA A 161 -14.64 11.35 7.04
CA ALA A 161 -13.92 10.88 8.22
C ALA A 161 -12.98 11.95 8.81
N THR A 162 -12.32 12.77 7.99
CA THR A 162 -11.57 13.95 8.48
C THR A 162 -12.49 14.92 9.21
N ARG A 163 -13.69 15.23 8.67
CA ARG A 163 -14.67 16.10 9.38
C ARG A 163 -15.03 15.55 10.75
N GLN A 164 -15.24 14.24 10.89
CA GLN A 164 -15.53 13.60 12.18
C GLN A 164 -14.34 13.70 13.15
N ILE A 165 -13.10 13.55 12.67
CA ILE A 165 -11.88 13.76 13.48
C ILE A 165 -11.77 15.22 13.94
N VAL A 166 -12.04 16.19 13.06
CA VAL A 166 -12.04 17.62 13.39
C VAL A 166 -13.13 17.97 14.39
N GLN A 167 -14.36 17.49 14.19
CA GLN A 167 -15.49 17.68 15.13
C GLN A 167 -15.19 17.10 16.51
N LEU A 168 -14.52 15.95 16.58
CA LEU A 168 -14.06 15.36 17.84
C LEU A 168 -13.00 16.23 18.51
N ILE A 169 -11.90 16.57 17.82
CA ILE A 169 -10.79 17.36 18.41
C ILE A 169 -11.27 18.74 18.88
N ARG A 170 -12.23 19.37 18.20
CA ARG A 170 -12.86 20.64 18.64
C ARG A 170 -13.53 20.56 20.01
N GLN A 171 -13.96 19.37 20.47
CA GLN A 171 -14.55 19.17 21.81
C GLN A 171 -13.48 19.14 22.93
N PHE A 172 -12.21 18.93 22.57
CA PHE A 172 -11.09 18.78 23.51
C PHE A 172 -9.99 19.82 23.27
N PRO A 173 -10.30 21.14 23.31
CA PRO A 173 -9.34 22.19 22.93
C PRO A 173 -8.06 22.23 23.79
N GLN A 174 -8.18 21.78 25.06
CA GLN A 174 -7.11 21.71 26.05
C GLN A 174 -6.51 20.30 26.20
N HIS A 175 -6.57 19.45 25.17
CA HIS A 175 -5.96 18.11 25.20
C HIS A 175 -4.87 17.94 24.13
N HIS A 176 -3.86 17.13 24.44
CA HIS A 176 -2.97 16.56 23.44
C HIS A 176 -3.72 15.47 22.65
N ILE A 177 -3.44 15.39 21.35
CA ILE A 177 -4.13 14.46 20.44
C ILE A 177 -3.12 13.44 19.91
N LYS A 178 -3.23 12.18 20.32
CA LYS A 178 -2.39 11.09 19.79
C LYS A 178 -3.09 10.41 18.60
N ILE A 179 -2.56 10.58 17.38
CA ILE A 179 -3.08 9.91 16.19
C ILE A 179 -2.29 8.60 15.98
N GLY A 180 -2.95 7.45 16.18
CA GLY A 180 -2.32 6.14 16.06
C GLY A 180 -2.31 5.61 14.63
N LEU A 181 -1.13 5.52 14.02
CA LEU A 181 -0.95 5.16 12.60
C LEU A 181 -0.12 3.89 12.39
N TYR A 182 -0.22 3.29 11.21
CA TYR A 182 0.81 2.39 10.70
C TYR A 182 2.09 3.18 10.36
N SER A 183 3.19 2.50 10.05
CA SER A 183 4.47 3.15 9.72
C SER A 183 4.36 4.19 8.59
N LEU A 184 3.53 3.94 7.59
CA LEU A 184 3.35 4.75 6.38
C LEU A 184 1.85 4.94 6.07
N GLY A 185 1.45 6.12 5.62
CA GLY A 185 0.08 6.46 5.23
C GLY A 185 -0.62 7.44 6.17
N LYS A 186 -1.59 8.18 5.62
CA LYS A 186 -2.38 9.25 6.28
C LYS A 186 -1.61 10.53 6.60
N GLU A 187 -0.48 10.79 5.93
CA GLU A 187 0.27 12.04 6.05
C GLU A 187 -0.58 13.27 5.66
N VAL A 188 -1.42 13.15 4.62
CA VAL A 188 -2.38 14.19 4.19
C VAL A 188 -3.48 14.46 5.24
N LEU A 189 -3.90 13.44 6.00
CA LEU A 189 -4.83 13.64 7.13
C LEU A 189 -4.14 14.45 8.24
N LEU A 190 -2.88 14.14 8.55
CA LEU A 190 -2.12 14.90 9.55
C LEU A 190 -1.94 16.37 9.13
N GLU A 191 -1.61 16.62 7.87
CA GLU A 191 -1.52 17.98 7.29
C GLU A 191 -2.83 18.75 7.46
N GLN A 192 -3.96 18.16 7.06
CA GLN A 192 -5.29 18.78 7.17
C GLN A 192 -5.63 19.14 8.61
N LEU A 193 -5.30 18.28 9.58
CA LEU A 193 -5.51 18.55 11.00
C LEU A 193 -4.56 19.64 11.54
N ALA A 194 -3.32 19.69 11.07
CA ALA A 194 -2.34 20.71 11.46
C ALA A 194 -2.80 22.12 11.04
N LEU A 195 -3.22 22.25 9.77
CA LEU A 195 -3.70 23.50 9.18
C LEU A 195 -5.03 23.97 9.80
N GLU A 196 -5.98 23.04 10.00
CA GLU A 196 -7.27 23.29 10.66
C GLU A 196 -7.09 23.79 12.10
N PHE A 197 -6.22 23.15 12.88
CA PHE A 197 -6.01 23.48 14.29
C PHE A 197 -4.89 24.48 14.56
N ARG A 198 -4.26 25.03 13.50
CA ARG A 198 -3.12 25.95 13.57
C ARG A 198 -2.05 25.48 14.56
N THR A 199 -1.70 24.20 14.49
CA THR A 199 -0.71 23.57 15.39
C THR A 199 0.23 22.65 14.62
N TRP A 200 1.48 22.55 15.08
CA TRP A 200 2.42 21.57 14.54
C TRP A 200 1.95 20.14 14.82
N VAL A 201 2.26 19.23 13.90
CA VAL A 201 2.18 17.78 14.12
C VAL A 201 3.56 17.24 14.49
N VAL A 202 3.66 16.69 15.69
CA VAL A 202 4.86 15.97 16.15
C VAL A 202 4.95 14.61 15.47
N LEU A 203 6.08 14.33 14.83
CA LEU A 203 6.40 13.10 14.11
C LEU A 203 7.63 12.42 14.72
N SER A 204 7.79 11.12 14.45
CA SER A 204 9.11 10.50 14.53
C SER A 204 9.99 10.97 13.35
N PRO A 205 11.32 11.07 13.50
CA PRO A 205 12.22 11.49 12.41
C PRO A 205 12.01 10.71 11.11
N ARG A 206 11.75 9.40 11.23
CA ARG A 206 11.45 8.49 10.12
C ARG A 206 10.17 8.85 9.34
N ARG A 207 9.16 9.44 9.98
CA ARG A 207 7.96 9.94 9.28
C ARG A 207 8.16 11.36 8.74
N LEU A 208 9.00 12.18 9.37
CA LEU A 208 9.37 13.47 8.78
C LEU A 208 10.09 13.30 7.44
N GLU A 209 10.96 12.28 7.29
CA GLU A 209 11.55 11.91 6.00
C GLU A 209 10.48 11.60 4.92
N VAL A 210 9.41 10.89 5.27
CA VAL A 210 8.29 10.60 4.34
C VAL A 210 7.56 11.88 3.92
N VAL A 211 7.25 12.75 4.88
CA VAL A 211 6.57 14.03 4.63
C VAL A 211 7.39 14.96 3.74
N GLN A 212 8.72 15.02 3.95
CA GLN A 212 9.63 15.78 3.11
C GLN A 212 9.70 15.28 1.66
N LEU A 213 9.54 13.96 1.43
CA LEU A 213 9.45 13.36 0.09
C LEU A 213 8.11 13.64 -0.61
N LEU A 214 7.06 13.96 0.13
CA LEU A 214 5.73 14.28 -0.41
C LEU A 214 5.56 15.76 -0.79
N GLY A 215 6.42 16.66 -0.30
CA GLY A 215 6.27 18.10 -0.54
C GLY A 215 5.07 18.74 0.16
N LEU A 216 4.56 18.12 1.24
CA LEU A 216 3.47 18.66 2.06
C LEU A 216 3.84 19.97 2.75
N ALA A 217 2.84 20.63 3.32
CA ALA A 217 2.97 21.83 4.13
C ALA A 217 4.03 21.68 5.25
N ASP A 218 4.69 22.79 5.58
CA ASP A 218 5.71 22.93 6.63
C ASP A 218 5.03 23.06 8.02
N VAL A 219 4.30 21.99 8.38
CA VAL A 219 3.44 21.90 9.56
C VAL A 219 3.83 20.74 10.48
N PHE A 220 5.04 20.21 10.30
CA PHE A 220 5.53 18.99 10.93
C PHE A 220 6.88 19.21 11.64
N THR A 221 7.03 18.65 12.84
CA THR A 221 8.22 18.80 13.69
C THR A 221 8.57 17.47 14.36
N VAL A 222 9.80 17.33 14.85
CA VAL A 222 10.23 16.20 15.71
C VAL A 222 10.28 16.57 17.20
N GLN A 223 10.07 17.85 17.54
CA GLN A 223 10.12 18.33 18.91
C GLN A 223 8.78 18.07 19.62
N GLU A 224 8.80 17.35 20.74
CA GLU A 224 7.57 16.91 21.44
C GLU A 224 6.69 18.07 21.96
N LYS A 225 7.28 19.25 22.19
CA LYS A 225 6.61 20.41 22.83
C LYS A 225 6.01 21.41 21.85
N ASP A 226 6.35 21.33 20.56
CA ASP A 226 5.97 22.34 19.56
C ASP A 226 4.51 22.18 19.08
N GLY A 227 3.94 20.98 19.21
CA GLY A 227 2.68 20.59 18.60
C GLY A 227 1.70 19.91 19.56
N ARG A 228 0.40 20.22 19.40
CA ARG A 228 -0.69 19.58 20.16
C ARG A 228 -1.08 18.22 19.58
N ILE A 229 -0.79 17.98 18.30
CA ILE A 229 -1.12 16.74 17.57
C ILE A 229 0.16 15.91 17.40
N HIS A 230 0.11 14.62 17.73
CA HIS A 230 1.27 13.74 17.78
C HIS A 230 0.96 12.44 17.02
N ALA A 231 1.72 12.12 15.99
CA ALA A 231 1.55 10.89 15.21
C ALA A 231 2.39 9.75 15.80
N VAL A 232 1.73 8.82 16.51
CA VAL A 232 2.34 7.67 17.20
C VAL A 232 2.14 6.38 16.38
N ASP A 233 2.84 5.29 16.74
CA ASP A 233 2.45 3.97 16.19
C ASP A 233 1.10 3.54 16.82
N ARG A 234 0.19 2.98 16.02
CA ARG A 234 -1.12 2.53 16.49
C ARG A 234 -1.04 1.53 17.66
N MET A 235 0.06 0.79 17.79
CA MET A 235 0.26 -0.19 18.86
C MET A 235 0.62 0.47 20.20
N GLU A 236 1.02 1.75 20.21
CA GLU A 236 1.17 2.55 21.43
C GLU A 236 -0.19 2.96 22.02
N VAL A 237 -1.25 3.06 21.20
CA VAL A 237 -2.58 3.54 21.63
C VAL A 237 -3.31 2.44 22.42
N CYS A 238 -3.04 2.41 23.72
CA CYS A 238 -3.61 1.47 24.67
C CYS A 238 -3.86 2.10 26.05
N HIS A 239 -4.66 1.44 26.88
CA HIS A 239 -5.07 1.93 28.21
C HIS A 239 -3.89 2.37 29.10
N SER A 240 -2.79 1.59 29.14
CA SER A 240 -1.61 1.94 29.94
C SER A 240 -0.83 3.14 29.39
N ALA A 241 -0.88 3.40 28.08
CA ALA A 241 -0.31 4.60 27.49
C ALA A 241 -1.16 5.84 27.79
N MET A 242 -2.50 5.75 27.74
CA MET A 242 -3.40 6.83 28.15
C MET A 242 -3.15 7.24 29.61
N LEU A 243 -3.08 6.26 30.53
CA LEU A 243 -2.75 6.49 31.94
C LEU A 243 -1.34 7.08 32.17
N ARG A 244 -0.43 6.99 31.18
CA ARG A 244 0.90 7.60 31.23
C ARG A 244 0.86 9.03 30.67
N TRP A 245 0.21 9.25 29.54
CA TRP A 245 0.09 10.59 28.92
C TRP A 245 -0.75 11.54 29.79
N ASN A 246 -1.86 11.06 30.38
CA ASN A 246 -2.70 11.85 31.30
C ASN A 246 -2.01 12.26 32.63
N ARG A 247 -0.78 11.79 32.91
CA ARG A 247 0.05 12.30 34.03
C ARG A 247 0.82 13.58 33.69
N THR A 248 1.04 13.87 32.41
CA THR A 248 1.77 15.07 31.96
C THR A 248 0.85 16.09 31.28
N HIS A 249 -0.17 15.63 30.55
CA HIS A 249 -1.16 16.50 29.94
C HIS A 249 -2.46 15.72 29.66
N PRO A 250 -3.66 16.30 29.87
CA PRO A 250 -4.92 15.71 29.38
C PRO A 250 -4.78 15.32 27.89
N THR A 251 -5.13 14.09 27.56
CA THR A 251 -4.82 13.47 26.26
C THR A 251 -6.01 12.64 25.77
N ILE A 252 -6.42 12.85 24.53
CA ILE A 252 -7.26 11.89 23.79
C ILE A 252 -6.40 11.19 22.73
N ALA A 253 -6.82 9.98 22.31
CA ALA A 253 -6.18 9.28 21.20
C ALA A 253 -7.21 8.86 20.14
N ILE A 254 -6.79 8.91 18.88
CA ILE A 254 -7.66 8.67 17.73
C ILE A 254 -7.03 7.59 16.85
N LEU A 255 -7.83 6.57 16.53
CA LEU A 255 -7.49 5.48 15.62
C LEU A 255 -8.28 5.63 14.31
N PRO A 256 -7.72 6.31 13.28
CA PRO A 256 -8.33 6.41 11.97
C PRO A 256 -8.22 5.06 11.23
N THR A 257 -9.25 4.22 11.31
CA THR A 257 -9.28 2.89 10.66
C THR A 257 -10.69 2.36 10.43
N SER A 258 -10.91 1.66 9.31
CA SER A 258 -12.13 0.87 9.06
C SER A 258 -12.25 -0.41 9.93
N ARG A 259 -11.19 -0.80 10.65
CA ARG A 259 -11.21 -2.00 11.50
C ARG A 259 -12.04 -1.72 12.76
N LYS A 260 -13.01 -2.59 13.06
CA LYS A 260 -13.81 -2.52 14.30
C LYS A 260 -12.95 -2.86 15.52
N ILE A 261 -12.36 -1.84 16.14
CA ILE A 261 -11.57 -1.94 17.38
C ILE A 261 -12.50 -1.68 18.57
N ARG A 262 -12.53 -2.60 19.55
CA ARG A 262 -13.12 -2.31 20.87
C ARG A 262 -12.19 -1.33 21.58
N SER A 263 -12.70 -0.15 21.93
CA SER A 263 -11.89 0.84 22.62
C SER A 263 -11.52 0.36 24.04
N PRO A 264 -10.23 0.39 24.44
CA PRO A 264 -9.80 -0.05 25.76
C PRO A 264 -9.75 1.08 26.81
N HIS A 265 -10.17 2.31 26.47
CA HIS A 265 -10.19 3.48 27.35
C HIS A 265 -11.23 4.49 26.81
N PRO A 266 -12.01 5.22 27.63
CA PRO A 266 -13.04 6.15 27.13
C PRO A 266 -12.49 7.15 26.10
N ASP A 267 -11.31 7.74 26.38
CA ASP A 267 -10.66 8.74 25.53
C ASP A 267 -9.86 8.15 24.34
N ILE A 268 -10.09 6.88 23.98
CA ILE A 268 -9.61 6.28 22.73
C ILE A 268 -10.78 6.19 21.76
N HIS A 269 -10.73 6.95 20.68
CA HIS A 269 -11.80 7.05 19.68
C HIS A 269 -11.39 6.38 18.38
N THR A 270 -12.16 5.39 17.92
CA THR A 270 -11.96 4.79 16.58
C THR A 270 -12.90 5.46 15.59
N ILE A 271 -12.35 6.05 14.52
CA ILE A 271 -13.13 6.73 13.48
C ILE A 271 -12.88 6.02 12.14
N PRO A 272 -13.92 5.72 11.34
CA PRO A 272 -13.85 4.88 10.13
C PRO A 272 -13.18 5.54 8.90
N TYR A 273 -12.14 6.34 9.11
CA TYR A 273 -11.20 6.74 8.05
C TYR A 273 -10.51 5.47 7.50
N SER A 274 -10.43 5.30 6.18
CA SER A 274 -9.76 4.16 5.56
C SER A 274 -9.03 4.54 4.27
N ASP A 275 -7.91 3.88 4.02
CA ASP A 275 -7.11 3.97 2.79
C ASP A 275 -7.31 2.75 1.88
N HIS A 276 -8.29 1.89 2.19
CA HIS A 276 -8.76 0.84 1.29
C HIS A 276 -10.18 1.16 0.84
N SER A 277 -10.53 0.74 -0.37
CA SER A 277 -11.87 0.89 -0.94
C SER A 277 -12.97 0.33 -0.02
N SER A 278 -14.11 0.99 0.08
CA SER A 278 -15.34 0.45 0.70
C SER A 278 -16.01 -0.61 -0.18
N TYR A 279 -16.99 -1.37 0.33
CA TYR A 279 -17.71 -2.35 -0.49
C TYR A 279 -18.42 -1.70 -1.70
N SER A 280 -19.05 -0.52 -1.53
CA SER A 280 -19.70 0.20 -2.64
C SER A 280 -18.70 0.79 -3.62
N GLU A 281 -17.55 1.28 -3.14
CA GLU A 281 -16.42 1.72 -3.97
C GLU A 281 -15.87 0.56 -4.82
N LEU A 282 -15.69 -0.64 -4.24
CA LEU A 282 -15.29 -1.85 -4.96
C LEU A 282 -16.33 -2.28 -5.99
N ARG A 283 -17.62 -2.29 -5.64
CA ARG A 283 -18.72 -2.63 -6.57
C ARG A 283 -18.74 -1.69 -7.77
N ALA A 284 -18.60 -0.38 -7.56
CA ALA A 284 -18.55 0.62 -8.63
C ALA A 284 -17.32 0.42 -9.55
N PHE A 285 -16.14 0.19 -8.97
CA PHE A 285 -14.90 -0.04 -9.73
C PHE A 285 -14.98 -1.29 -10.63
N VAL A 286 -15.44 -2.43 -10.07
CA VAL A 286 -15.56 -3.67 -10.84
C VAL A 286 -16.65 -3.59 -11.90
N ALA A 287 -17.79 -2.96 -11.61
CA ALA A 287 -18.87 -2.77 -12.58
C ALA A 287 -18.48 -1.86 -13.75
N ALA A 288 -17.60 -0.86 -13.52
CA ALA A 288 -17.07 -0.01 -14.58
C ALA A 288 -16.00 -0.72 -15.44
N LEU A 289 -15.10 -1.49 -14.82
CA LEU A 289 -14.01 -2.18 -15.52
C LEU A 289 -14.41 -3.48 -16.22
N ARG A 290 -15.55 -4.07 -15.85
CA ARG A 290 -16.10 -5.33 -16.38
C ARG A 290 -15.07 -6.44 -16.65
N PRO A 291 -14.24 -6.85 -15.67
CA PRO A 291 -13.19 -7.83 -15.91
C PRO A 291 -13.77 -9.23 -16.21
N CYS A 292 -13.06 -10.06 -16.97
CA CYS A 292 -13.47 -11.46 -17.21
C CYS A 292 -13.37 -12.34 -15.95
N ARG A 293 -12.58 -11.92 -14.95
CA ARG A 293 -12.44 -12.58 -13.64
C ARG A 293 -11.91 -11.60 -12.58
N VAL A 294 -12.46 -11.66 -11.37
CA VAL A 294 -11.88 -11.04 -10.16
C VAL A 294 -11.16 -12.10 -9.32
N VAL A 295 -10.02 -11.74 -8.71
CA VAL A 295 -9.26 -12.59 -7.78
C VAL A 295 -8.89 -11.77 -6.52
N PRO A 296 -9.21 -12.24 -5.30
CA PRO A 296 -8.83 -11.54 -4.07
C PRO A 296 -7.32 -11.60 -3.81
N ILE A 297 -6.72 -10.43 -3.52
CA ILE A 297 -5.33 -10.33 -3.03
C ILE A 297 -5.25 -10.75 -1.55
N VAL A 298 -6.20 -10.29 -0.73
CA VAL A 298 -6.29 -10.54 0.70
C VAL A 298 -6.99 -11.88 0.95
N ARG A 299 -6.23 -12.97 0.83
CA ARG A 299 -6.71 -14.38 0.85
C ARG A 299 -7.59 -14.80 2.04
N GLN A 300 -7.65 -14.01 3.11
CA GLN A 300 -8.47 -14.29 4.31
C GLN A 300 -9.93 -13.81 4.18
N HIS A 301 -10.28 -13.05 3.14
CA HIS A 301 -11.60 -12.41 2.97
C HIS A 301 -12.18 -12.70 1.57
N PRO A 302 -12.54 -13.96 1.24
CA PRO A 302 -13.02 -14.33 -0.09
C PRO A 302 -14.24 -13.49 -0.52
N CYS A 303 -14.19 -12.96 -1.75
CA CYS A 303 -15.13 -11.94 -2.24
C CYS A 303 -15.69 -12.21 -3.65
N GLY A 304 -15.29 -13.31 -4.30
CA GLY A 304 -15.51 -13.52 -5.74
C GLY A 304 -16.99 -13.60 -6.17
N GLU A 305 -17.88 -13.98 -5.26
CA GLU A 305 -19.32 -14.11 -5.53
C GLU A 305 -20.03 -12.75 -5.64
N PHE A 306 -19.53 -11.72 -4.93
CA PHE A 306 -20.14 -10.38 -4.89
C PHE A 306 -20.08 -9.57 -6.19
N PHE A 307 -19.46 -10.11 -7.23
CA PHE A 307 -19.14 -9.41 -8.48
C PHE A 307 -19.59 -10.14 -9.76
N GLN A 308 -20.29 -11.28 -9.66
CA GLN A 308 -20.61 -12.12 -10.83
C GLN A 308 -21.47 -11.39 -11.89
N ASP A 309 -22.38 -10.52 -11.45
CA ASP A 309 -23.20 -9.61 -12.27
C ASP A 309 -22.37 -8.58 -13.07
N SER A 310 -21.14 -8.33 -12.61
CA SER A 310 -20.26 -7.27 -13.08
C SER A 310 -19.15 -7.78 -14.00
N LEU A 311 -19.10 -9.09 -14.30
CA LEU A 311 -18.05 -9.67 -15.13
C LEU A 311 -18.37 -9.56 -16.64
N SER A 312 -17.32 -9.58 -17.46
CA SER A 312 -17.41 -9.90 -18.89
C SER A 312 -17.32 -11.43 -19.12
N PRO A 313 -17.75 -11.94 -20.29
CA PRO A 313 -17.55 -13.34 -20.67
C PRO A 313 -16.09 -13.78 -20.50
N ARG A 314 -15.87 -15.04 -20.10
CA ARG A 314 -14.52 -15.58 -19.88
C ARG A 314 -13.80 -15.79 -21.20
N LEU A 315 -12.72 -15.06 -21.41
CA LEU A 315 -11.78 -15.27 -22.50
C LEU A 315 -10.80 -16.39 -22.15
N SER A 316 -10.37 -17.16 -23.16
CA SER A 316 -9.28 -18.12 -23.04
C SER A 316 -7.94 -17.38 -22.91
N VAL A 317 -7.19 -17.65 -21.84
CA VAL A 317 -5.81 -17.16 -21.72
C VAL A 317 -4.95 -17.86 -22.79
N PRO A 318 -4.17 -17.14 -23.62
CA PRO A 318 -3.29 -17.76 -24.60
C PRO A 318 -2.21 -18.65 -23.98
N LEU A 319 -1.68 -19.57 -24.80
CA LEU A 319 -0.60 -20.48 -24.39
C LEU A 319 0.68 -19.68 -24.09
N ILE A 320 1.43 -20.12 -23.07
CA ILE A 320 2.71 -19.51 -22.69
C ILE A 320 3.71 -19.66 -23.86
N PRO A 321 4.30 -18.58 -24.39
CA PRO A 321 5.30 -18.63 -25.44
C PRO A 321 6.52 -19.47 -25.06
N HIS A 322 7.12 -20.17 -26.02
CA HIS A 322 8.18 -21.16 -25.75
C HIS A 322 9.42 -20.55 -25.08
N SER A 323 9.84 -19.35 -25.49
CA SER A 323 10.96 -18.62 -24.87
C SER A 323 10.69 -18.30 -23.39
N VAL A 324 9.46 -17.92 -23.07
CA VAL A 324 9.03 -17.65 -21.69
C VAL A 324 8.92 -18.94 -20.88
N GLN A 325 8.43 -20.04 -21.46
CA GLN A 325 8.45 -21.36 -20.82
C GLN A 325 9.89 -21.77 -20.47
N GLN A 326 10.84 -21.58 -21.39
CA GLN A 326 12.26 -21.85 -21.16
C GLN A 326 12.79 -21.00 -20.01
N SER A 327 12.61 -19.67 -20.05
CA SER A 327 13.09 -18.77 -18.98
C SER A 327 12.46 -19.12 -17.62
N MET A 328 11.17 -19.46 -17.57
CA MET A 328 10.48 -19.93 -16.35
C MET A 328 11.06 -21.25 -15.81
N CYS A 329 11.71 -22.07 -16.65
CA CYS A 329 12.32 -23.36 -16.28
C CYS A 329 13.81 -23.28 -15.90
N SER A 330 14.59 -22.32 -16.43
CA SER A 330 16.07 -22.26 -16.32
C SER A 330 16.60 -22.49 -14.89
N SER A 331 15.95 -21.89 -13.88
CA SER A 331 16.40 -21.91 -12.47
C SER A 331 16.25 -23.25 -11.73
N SER A 332 15.79 -24.31 -12.39
CA SER A 332 15.52 -25.61 -11.76
C SER A 332 16.73 -26.57 -11.74
N ARG A 333 17.68 -26.44 -12.69
CA ARG A 333 18.82 -27.37 -12.82
C ARG A 333 20.18 -26.73 -12.52
N GLU A 334 20.54 -25.64 -13.19
CA GLU A 334 21.90 -25.09 -13.14
C GLU A 334 22.24 -24.38 -11.81
N THR A 335 21.32 -23.56 -11.30
CA THR A 335 21.49 -22.83 -10.03
C THR A 335 21.69 -23.74 -8.82
N SER A 336 21.21 -24.99 -8.87
CA SER A 336 21.44 -25.99 -7.81
C SER A 336 22.89 -26.47 -7.75
N VAL A 337 23.58 -26.52 -8.89
CA VAL A 337 24.97 -26.97 -9.02
C VAL A 337 25.93 -25.84 -8.66
N LEU A 338 25.74 -24.67 -9.26
CA LEU A 338 26.58 -23.49 -9.00
C LEU A 338 26.53 -23.06 -7.53
N TRP A 339 25.34 -22.99 -6.91
CA TRP A 339 25.22 -22.61 -5.50
C TRP A 339 25.85 -23.62 -4.53
N GLN A 340 25.94 -24.90 -4.92
CA GLN A 340 26.68 -25.92 -4.16
C GLN A 340 28.20 -25.82 -4.35
N LEU A 341 28.69 -25.49 -5.56
CA LEU A 341 30.12 -25.23 -5.79
C LEU A 341 30.58 -23.96 -5.07
N GLU A 342 29.85 -22.86 -5.16
CA GLU A 342 30.20 -21.61 -4.47
C GLU A 342 30.29 -21.80 -2.95
N ARG A 343 29.38 -22.56 -2.34
CA ARG A 343 29.45 -22.89 -0.90
C ARG A 343 30.59 -23.84 -0.52
N ARG A 344 31.20 -24.55 -1.47
CA ARG A 344 32.44 -25.31 -1.25
C ARG A 344 33.68 -24.42 -1.38
N LEU A 345 33.67 -23.47 -2.32
CA LEU A 345 34.79 -22.56 -2.58
C LEU A 345 34.87 -21.38 -1.58
N LYS A 346 33.73 -20.89 -1.07
CA LYS A 346 33.64 -19.74 -0.15
C LYS A 346 33.49 -20.16 1.32
N ARG A 347 34.21 -21.22 1.74
CA ARG A 347 34.50 -21.47 3.17
C ARG A 347 35.89 -20.91 3.51
N PRO A 348 36.00 -19.87 4.34
CA PRO A 348 37.28 -19.56 4.97
C PRO A 348 37.78 -20.79 5.74
N ARG A 349 39.05 -21.16 5.56
CA ARG A 349 39.73 -22.05 6.52
C ARG A 349 39.82 -21.28 7.83
N ILE A 350 38.97 -21.64 8.80
CA ILE A 350 39.13 -21.20 10.18
C ILE A 350 40.50 -21.72 10.64
N ARG A 351 41.50 -20.83 10.75
CA ARG A 351 42.69 -21.13 11.54
C ARG A 351 42.22 -21.30 12.98
N GLY A 352 42.44 -22.48 13.55
CA GLY A 352 42.16 -22.67 14.97
C GLY A 352 43.00 -21.70 15.79
N VAL A 353 42.37 -21.03 16.76
CA VAL A 353 43.11 -20.30 17.78
C VAL A 353 43.77 -21.34 18.66
N VAL A 354 45.10 -21.48 18.52
CA VAL A 354 45.90 -22.22 19.49
C VAL A 354 45.95 -21.37 20.75
N PHE A 355 45.41 -21.88 21.84
CA PHE A 355 45.70 -21.33 23.16
C PHE A 355 47.08 -21.84 23.58
N GLU A 356 48.03 -20.93 23.75
CA GLU A 356 49.29 -21.24 24.43
C GLU A 356 49.00 -21.36 25.93
N SER A 357 49.32 -22.51 26.50
CA SER A 357 49.26 -22.72 27.95
C SER A 357 50.34 -21.87 28.64
N PRO A 358 50.05 -21.16 29.75
CA PRO A 358 51.08 -20.47 30.53
C PRO A 358 52.15 -21.46 31.00
N GLU A 359 53.42 -21.14 30.78
CA GLU A 359 54.52 -21.96 31.29
C GLU A 359 54.67 -21.82 32.81
N GLU A 360 54.65 -22.94 33.53
CA GLU A 360 55.20 -22.98 34.89
C GLU A 360 56.73 -22.91 34.83
N LYS A 361 57.31 -21.79 35.24
CA LYS A 361 58.71 -21.73 35.70
C LYS A 361 58.76 -21.02 37.05
N ALA A 362 59.36 -21.68 38.03
CA ALA A 362 59.42 -21.22 39.41
C ALA A 362 60.50 -20.14 39.59
N GLU A 363 60.20 -19.14 40.43
CA GLU A 363 61.24 -18.37 41.13
C GLU A 363 61.25 -18.74 42.61
N GLN A 364 62.46 -19.01 43.12
CA GLN A 364 62.66 -19.56 44.45
C GLN A 364 62.72 -18.43 45.50
N ALA A 365 61.65 -18.31 46.29
CA ALA A 365 61.55 -17.77 47.66
C ALA A 365 62.56 -16.70 48.16
N LYS A 366 62.03 -15.63 48.79
CA LYS A 366 62.34 -15.33 50.22
C LYS A 366 61.50 -14.21 50.86
N VAL A 367 61.32 -14.36 52.19
CA VAL A 367 61.18 -13.30 53.24
C VAL A 367 59.95 -12.37 53.15
N ASP A 368 59.10 -12.15 54.16
CA ASP A 368 58.84 -12.63 55.52
C ASP A 368 57.62 -11.80 56.05
N ARG A 369 57.03 -12.21 57.19
CA ARG A 369 56.23 -11.39 58.16
C ARG A 369 54.89 -10.71 57.83
N ASP A 370 53.87 -11.26 58.51
CA ASP A 370 52.93 -10.58 59.44
C ASP A 370 51.81 -9.63 58.91
N SER A 371 50.60 -9.58 59.51
CA SER A 371 50.07 -10.35 60.65
C SER A 371 48.53 -10.43 60.74
N LYS A 372 48.05 -11.52 61.38
CA LYS A 372 46.89 -11.64 62.33
C LYS A 372 45.55 -10.95 61.98
N LYS A 373 44.50 -11.74 61.65
CA LYS A 373 43.45 -12.30 62.56
C LYS A 373 42.35 -11.28 62.97
N HIS A 374 41.04 -11.59 62.98
CA HIS A 374 40.40 -12.67 63.76
C HIS A 374 38.90 -12.93 63.39
N LYS A 375 38.42 -14.18 63.57
CA LYS A 375 37.04 -14.66 63.99
C LYS A 375 35.80 -14.17 63.18
N LYS A 376 34.66 -14.89 63.10
CA LYS A 376 34.22 -16.28 63.36
C LYS A 376 32.96 -16.48 62.46
N GLU A 377 32.65 -17.67 61.91
CA GLU A 377 31.80 -18.73 62.49
C GLU A 377 30.49 -18.20 63.15
N ASN A 378 29.30 -18.82 63.01
CA ASN A 378 29.05 -20.24 62.68
C ASN A 378 27.59 -20.56 62.24
N LEU A 379 27.35 -21.85 61.94
CA LEU A 379 26.07 -22.60 61.89
C LEU A 379 25.31 -22.76 60.55
N SER A 380 24.48 -23.80 60.54
CA SER A 380 24.00 -24.66 59.43
C SER A 380 22.54 -25.14 59.74
N PRO A 381 21.86 -26.15 59.11
CA PRO A 381 22.35 -27.23 58.23
C PRO A 381 21.51 -27.59 56.96
N TRP A 382 22.02 -28.63 56.30
CA TRP A 382 21.57 -29.48 55.17
C TRP A 382 20.40 -30.44 55.54
N PRO A 383 19.89 -31.38 54.67
CA PRO A 383 20.47 -31.94 53.43
C PRO A 383 19.53 -32.16 52.21
N GLY A 384 20.10 -32.67 51.10
CA GLY A 384 19.36 -33.18 49.92
C GLY A 384 20.22 -33.39 48.67
N ASP A 385 20.79 -34.59 48.50
CA ASP A 385 21.62 -35.02 47.35
C ASP A 385 20.76 -35.32 46.08
N LEU A 386 21.27 -35.64 44.87
CA LEU A 386 22.60 -36.09 44.41
C LEU A 386 22.87 -35.67 42.93
N GLU A 387 24.05 -36.06 42.42
CA GLU A 387 24.62 -35.90 41.07
C GLU A 387 23.76 -36.48 39.90
N LYS A 388 23.80 -36.04 38.62
CA LYS A 388 24.83 -35.56 37.64
C LYS A 388 25.42 -36.69 36.76
N LEU A 389 25.66 -36.35 35.47
CA LEU A 389 26.42 -37.04 34.40
C LEU A 389 25.73 -38.07 33.46
N CYS A 390 26.19 -38.01 32.20
CA CYS A 390 25.82 -38.81 31.01
C CYS A 390 26.83 -39.99 30.83
N PRO A 391 26.82 -40.88 29.77
CA PRO A 391 26.72 -40.54 28.33
C PRO A 391 26.09 -41.59 27.36
N HIS A 392 26.20 -41.30 26.04
CA HIS A 392 25.84 -42.11 24.86
C HIS A 392 26.60 -43.45 24.71
N PRO A 393 26.20 -44.40 23.81
CA PRO A 393 26.54 -44.27 22.37
C PRO A 393 25.59 -44.90 21.28
N LEU A 394 25.52 -44.20 20.14
CA LEU A 394 25.59 -44.67 18.73
C LEU A 394 24.72 -45.82 18.12
N GLN A 395 24.05 -45.46 17.00
CA GLN A 395 23.77 -46.26 15.77
C GLN A 395 22.73 -47.42 15.86
N ALA A 396 22.01 -47.86 14.80
CA ALA A 396 22.06 -47.54 13.36
C ALA A 396 20.70 -47.71 12.61
N ARG A 397 20.57 -47.03 11.46
CA ARG A 397 19.90 -47.46 10.18
C ARG A 397 18.36 -47.72 10.09
N LYS A 398 17.86 -47.39 8.88
CA LYS A 398 16.58 -47.80 8.22
C LYS A 398 15.26 -47.26 8.84
N GLN A 399 14.14 -47.16 8.09
CA GLN A 399 13.89 -46.72 6.69
C GLN A 399 12.36 -46.59 6.49
N LEU A 400 11.89 -45.55 5.77
CA LEU A 400 10.53 -45.42 5.16
C LEU A 400 9.28 -45.52 6.06
N PHE A 401 8.37 -44.55 5.95
CA PHE A 401 6.90 -44.69 5.66
C PHE A 401 6.20 -43.30 5.78
N PRO A 402 4.93 -43.11 5.33
CA PRO A 402 4.56 -41.89 4.60
C PRO A 402 3.35 -41.14 5.20
N ASP A 403 2.68 -40.33 4.36
CA ASP A 403 1.48 -39.54 4.65
C ASP A 403 0.33 -40.31 5.31
N PHE A 404 -0.52 -39.58 6.05
CA PHE A 404 -1.94 -39.94 6.15
C PHE A 404 -2.87 -38.74 6.05
N CYS A 405 -3.89 -38.89 5.20
CA CYS A 405 -4.92 -37.88 4.98
C CYS A 405 -6.03 -37.97 6.05
N ARG A 406 -6.66 -36.83 6.36
CA ARG A 406 -7.71 -36.71 7.38
C ARG A 406 -9.08 -37.06 6.80
N LYS A 407 -9.68 -38.17 7.25
CA LYS A 407 -11.08 -38.53 6.93
C LYS A 407 -12.08 -37.86 7.88
N GLU A 408 -13.30 -37.70 7.37
CA GLU A 408 -14.47 -37.16 8.07
C GLU A 408 -15.06 -38.17 9.07
N ARG A 409 -15.91 -37.68 9.99
CA ARG A 409 -16.95 -38.48 10.64
C ARG A 409 -18.13 -37.59 11.04
N ASN A 410 -19.34 -38.09 10.82
CA ASN A 410 -20.60 -37.34 10.97
C ASN A 410 -21.20 -37.46 12.38
N GLU A 411 -21.94 -36.42 12.78
CA GLU A 411 -23.09 -36.43 13.71
C GLU A 411 -22.90 -36.91 15.17
N PRO A 412 -23.83 -36.58 16.12
CA PRO A 412 -24.97 -35.65 16.00
C PRO A 412 -24.91 -34.44 16.96
N VAL A 413 -25.75 -33.44 16.69
CA VAL A 413 -25.99 -32.30 17.58
C VAL A 413 -27.05 -32.65 18.63
N PHE A 414 -26.74 -32.44 19.92
CA PHE A 414 -27.74 -32.47 20.99
C PHE A 414 -28.35 -31.09 21.22
N PHE A 415 -29.65 -30.97 20.94
CA PHE A 415 -30.48 -29.87 21.46
C PHE A 415 -30.72 -30.04 22.96
N ARG A 416 -30.91 -28.92 23.67
CA ARG A 416 -31.57 -28.91 24.99
C ARG A 416 -32.27 -27.58 25.22
N ASP A 417 -33.60 -27.61 25.23
CA ASP A 417 -34.44 -26.45 25.53
C ASP A 417 -34.37 -26.07 27.03
N SER A 418 -34.58 -24.78 27.32
CA SER A 418 -34.95 -24.29 28.66
C SER A 418 -35.66 -22.93 28.58
N GLU A 419 -36.93 -23.02 28.20
CA GLU A 419 -38.07 -22.19 28.66
C GLU A 419 -38.13 -20.67 28.43
N LYS A 420 -39.37 -20.18 28.46
CA LYS A 420 -39.77 -18.81 28.11
C LYS A 420 -40.02 -17.99 29.37
N ILE A 421 -39.62 -16.73 29.36
CA ILE A 421 -40.36 -15.67 30.07
C ILE A 421 -40.75 -14.63 29.02
N ALA A 422 -42.02 -14.24 29.00
CA ALA A 422 -42.58 -13.34 28.01
C ALA A 422 -42.70 -11.91 28.57
N THR A 423 -42.34 -10.93 27.74
CA THR A 423 -42.69 -9.51 27.95
C THR A 423 -43.08 -8.94 26.59
N ALA A 424 -44.20 -8.22 26.51
CA ALA A 424 -44.82 -7.88 25.25
C ALA A 424 -44.12 -6.72 24.50
N LEU A 425 -44.07 -6.83 23.17
CA LEU A 425 -43.77 -5.73 22.25
C LEU A 425 -45.09 -5.20 21.67
N PRO A 426 -45.31 -3.87 21.59
CA PRO A 426 -46.37 -3.31 20.77
C PRO A 426 -46.00 -3.42 19.27
N ALA A 427 -47.01 -3.63 18.42
CA ALA A 427 -46.82 -3.80 16.98
C ALA A 427 -46.57 -2.46 16.25
N PRO A 428 -45.88 -2.46 15.09
CA PRO A 428 -45.83 -1.31 14.20
C PRO A 428 -47.20 -1.03 13.56
N LEU A 429 -47.51 0.24 13.31
CA LEU A 429 -48.68 0.64 12.53
C LEU A 429 -48.45 0.37 11.03
N GLU A 430 -49.44 -0.23 10.37
CA GLU A 430 -49.47 -0.36 8.92
C GLU A 430 -49.79 1.00 8.27
N PHE A 431 -49.13 1.29 7.16
CA PHE A 431 -49.65 2.23 6.14
C PHE A 431 -49.32 1.67 4.76
N SER A 432 -50.34 1.14 4.08
CA SER A 432 -50.21 0.65 2.71
C SER A 432 -50.22 1.82 1.73
N VAL A 433 -49.19 1.92 0.88
CA VAL A 433 -49.25 2.69 -0.37
C VAL A 433 -48.83 1.75 -1.49
N GLN A 434 -49.79 1.35 -2.31
CA GLN A 434 -49.52 0.65 -3.56
C GLN A 434 -49.10 1.67 -4.61
N LEU A 435 -48.01 1.40 -5.33
CA LEU A 435 -47.71 2.02 -6.61
C LEU A 435 -47.34 0.90 -7.60
N GLN A 436 -48.28 0.58 -8.48
CA GLN A 436 -48.04 -0.20 -9.68
C GLN A 436 -47.74 0.73 -10.87
N PRO A 437 -47.19 0.22 -11.99
CA PRO A 437 -46.49 1.05 -12.97
C PRO A 437 -47.45 1.89 -13.83
N VAL A 438 -46.88 2.93 -14.44
CA VAL A 438 -47.44 3.60 -15.61
C VAL A 438 -46.51 3.30 -16.78
N ASP A 439 -47.08 2.64 -17.79
CA ASP A 439 -46.54 2.47 -19.13
C ASP A 439 -47.71 2.64 -20.11
N GLU A 440 -47.44 2.67 -21.41
CA GLU A 440 -48.40 2.99 -22.49
C GLU A 440 -48.86 4.45 -22.56
N PHE A 441 -49.18 5.04 -23.72
CA PHE A 441 -48.77 4.93 -25.14
C PHE A 441 -49.85 5.72 -25.91
N LEU A 442 -49.49 6.70 -26.73
CA LEU A 442 -50.26 7.06 -27.93
C LEU A 442 -49.31 7.56 -29.00
N SER A 443 -49.61 7.21 -30.26
CA SER A 443 -48.82 7.53 -31.45
C SER A 443 -49.71 8.23 -32.51
N PRO A 444 -49.56 8.06 -33.85
CA PRO A 444 -49.09 9.17 -34.68
C PRO A 444 -50.05 9.58 -35.82
N GLU A 445 -49.51 10.34 -36.80
CA GLU A 445 -50.11 10.74 -38.10
C GLU A 445 -51.10 11.95 -38.02
N THR A 446 -51.31 12.77 -39.07
CA THR A 446 -51.33 12.50 -40.53
C THR A 446 -50.97 13.73 -41.42
N ARG A 447 -50.27 13.46 -42.55
CA ARG A 447 -50.49 13.98 -43.95
C ARG A 447 -50.40 15.51 -44.25
N GLU A 448 -50.19 16.04 -45.47
CA GLU A 448 -49.77 15.60 -46.86
C GLU A 448 -49.48 16.92 -47.68
N GLU A 449 -48.79 17.02 -48.84
CA GLU A 449 -47.86 16.19 -49.65
C GLU A 449 -47.12 17.11 -50.68
N ILE A 450 -46.14 16.60 -51.47
CA ILE A 450 -45.59 17.14 -52.77
C ILE A 450 -44.80 18.48 -52.69
N ASP A 451 -43.56 18.66 -53.22
CA ASP A 451 -43.16 18.64 -54.65
C ASP A 451 -41.62 18.57 -54.90
N LEU A 452 -41.20 18.59 -56.17
CA LEU A 452 -39.82 18.56 -56.69
C LEU A 452 -39.12 19.96 -56.70
N GLY A 453 -37.78 19.99 -56.80
CA GLY A 453 -37.07 21.15 -57.35
C GLY A 453 -35.55 21.23 -57.09
N SER A 454 -34.77 21.54 -58.13
CA SER A 454 -33.35 21.95 -58.02
C SER A 454 -33.19 23.45 -58.31
N PRO A 455 -32.10 24.07 -57.82
CA PRO A 455 -31.19 24.78 -58.74
C PRO A 455 -29.73 24.31 -58.54
N VAL A 456 -28.91 24.00 -59.55
CA VAL A 456 -28.47 24.78 -60.73
C VAL A 456 -27.33 25.77 -60.41
N ILE A 457 -26.22 25.60 -61.14
CA ILE A 457 -24.92 26.29 -61.05
C ILE A 457 -24.86 27.45 -62.07
N PRO A 458 -24.15 28.55 -61.79
CA PRO A 458 -23.43 29.32 -62.81
C PRO A 458 -21.90 29.17 -62.71
N LYS A 459 -21.24 29.17 -63.88
CA LYS A 459 -19.87 28.69 -64.14
C LYS A 459 -18.74 29.70 -63.85
N GLY A 460 -17.54 29.18 -63.63
CA GLY A 460 -16.26 29.83 -64.02
C GLY A 460 -15.10 29.62 -63.04
N GLY A 461 -13.90 29.18 -63.45
CA GLY A 461 -13.49 28.61 -64.74
C GLY A 461 -11.96 28.56 -64.93
N ASN A 462 -11.43 27.38 -65.32
CA ASN A 462 -10.03 27.11 -65.75
C ASN A 462 -8.90 27.31 -64.70
N GLY A 463 -7.76 26.61 -64.85
CA GLY A 463 -6.49 27.04 -64.20
C GLY A 463 -5.64 26.05 -63.39
N SER A 464 -5.56 24.75 -63.75
CA SER A 464 -4.36 23.93 -63.44
C SER A 464 -3.32 24.10 -64.57
N PRO A 465 -1.99 23.85 -64.39
CA PRO A 465 -1.43 22.86 -63.44
C PRO A 465 -0.02 23.13 -62.82
N ALA A 466 0.38 22.20 -61.93
CA ALA A 466 1.71 21.59 -61.76
C ALA A 466 2.93 22.31 -61.10
N ARG A 467 3.51 21.57 -60.12
CA ARG A 467 4.95 21.33 -59.80
C ARG A 467 5.91 22.49 -59.50
N GLY A 468 6.69 22.35 -58.41
CA GLY A 468 8.07 22.88 -58.34
C GLY A 468 8.70 22.94 -56.93
N ASN A 469 9.50 21.91 -56.59
CA ASN A 469 10.48 21.73 -55.51
C ASN A 469 10.97 22.91 -54.60
N GLN A 470 11.39 22.54 -53.38
CA GLN A 470 12.62 22.93 -52.61
C GLN A 470 13.28 24.30 -52.95
N SER A 471 13.70 25.14 -51.98
CA SER A 471 14.61 24.78 -50.87
C SER A 471 14.81 25.88 -49.79
N ASP A 472 15.01 25.44 -48.54
CA ASP A 472 16.05 25.89 -47.58
C ASP A 472 16.18 27.32 -46.97
N TRP A 473 16.10 27.31 -45.63
CA TRP A 473 16.87 28.06 -44.58
C TRP A 473 16.59 29.54 -44.20
N VAL A 474 16.20 29.67 -42.91
CA VAL A 474 16.48 30.75 -41.91
C VAL A 474 15.83 32.13 -42.08
N GLY A 475 15.04 32.51 -41.06
CA GLY A 475 14.58 33.89 -40.81
C GLY A 475 13.73 33.99 -39.53
N SER A 476 14.25 34.62 -38.48
CA SER A 476 13.64 34.73 -37.15
C SER A 476 12.34 35.56 -37.09
N GLY A 477 11.33 35.10 -36.33
CA GLY A 477 10.19 35.95 -35.93
C GLY A 477 9.10 35.22 -35.14
N SER A 478 8.91 35.57 -33.87
CA SER A 478 7.74 35.16 -33.07
C SER A 478 6.51 36.02 -33.42
N PRO A 479 5.28 35.53 -33.17
CA PRO A 479 4.62 36.02 -31.95
C PRO A 479 3.83 34.96 -31.17
N LEU A 480 3.28 35.39 -30.03
CA LEU A 480 2.56 34.59 -29.04
C LEU A 480 1.25 33.97 -29.54
N SER A 481 0.88 32.83 -28.96
CA SER A 481 -0.51 32.42 -28.77
C SER A 481 -0.70 31.84 -27.36
N HIS A 482 -1.66 32.35 -26.58
CA HIS A 482 -2.02 31.77 -25.28
C HIS A 482 -2.84 30.49 -25.46
N ILE A 483 -2.52 29.46 -24.67
CA ILE A 483 -3.41 28.31 -24.42
C ILE A 483 -3.56 28.15 -22.89
N SER A 484 -4.77 27.81 -22.46
CA SER A 484 -5.17 27.80 -21.05
C SER A 484 -4.85 26.51 -20.31
N LYS A 485 -4.41 26.69 -19.06
CA LYS A 485 -4.54 25.78 -17.90
C LYS A 485 -5.36 24.50 -18.13
N ASP A 486 -4.70 23.35 -18.06
CA ASP A 486 -5.07 22.23 -17.17
C ASP A 486 -3.99 21.13 -17.22
N THR A 487 -2.98 21.21 -16.34
CA THR A 487 -1.84 20.26 -16.35
C THR A 487 -1.08 20.12 -15.01
N HIS A 488 -1.54 20.76 -13.92
CA HIS A 488 -0.76 20.88 -12.69
C HIS A 488 -0.39 19.54 -12.03
N LEU A 489 -1.35 18.62 -11.87
CA LEU A 489 -1.14 17.34 -11.17
C LEU A 489 -0.10 16.41 -11.83
N ALA A 490 0.07 16.47 -13.15
CA ALA A 490 1.05 15.67 -13.88
C ALA A 490 2.47 16.29 -13.90
N THR A 491 2.61 17.52 -13.40
CA THR A 491 3.88 18.26 -13.42
C THR A 491 4.61 18.16 -12.08
N GLU A 492 3.87 18.21 -10.96
CA GLU A 492 4.41 18.13 -9.59
C GLU A 492 5.13 16.79 -9.34
N SER A 493 4.63 15.69 -9.89
CA SER A 493 5.27 14.37 -9.83
C SER A 493 6.63 14.32 -10.53
N ARG A 494 6.78 15.01 -11.68
CA ARG A 494 8.06 15.10 -12.41
C ARG A 494 9.10 15.94 -11.66
N GLU A 495 8.71 17.03 -11.01
CA GLU A 495 9.65 17.82 -10.20
C GLU A 495 10.16 17.02 -8.99
N LEU A 496 9.30 16.26 -8.32
CA LEU A 496 9.68 15.37 -7.21
C LEU A 496 10.65 14.26 -7.67
N ALA A 497 10.43 13.66 -8.84
CA ALA A 497 11.32 12.65 -9.41
C ALA A 497 12.71 13.21 -9.78
N LEU A 498 12.78 14.41 -10.38
CA LEU A 498 14.06 15.07 -10.69
C LEU A 498 14.83 15.48 -9.43
N LYS A 499 14.12 15.91 -8.38
CA LYS A 499 14.72 16.24 -7.07
C LYS A 499 15.44 15.05 -6.44
N TYR A 500 14.98 13.82 -6.66
CA TYR A 500 15.62 12.59 -6.15
C TYR A 500 17.01 12.32 -6.76
N LEU A 501 17.27 12.73 -8.01
CA LEU A 501 18.59 12.57 -8.65
C LEU A 501 19.63 13.59 -8.16
N LEU A 502 19.18 14.74 -7.63
CA LEU A 502 20.03 15.90 -7.34
C LEU A 502 20.10 16.30 -5.85
N THR A 503 19.43 15.57 -4.95
CA THR A 503 19.48 15.88 -3.50
C THR A 503 20.66 15.15 -2.83
N PRO A 504 21.74 15.86 -2.43
CA PRO A 504 22.79 15.27 -1.59
C PRO A 504 22.27 14.99 -0.17
N VAL A 505 22.93 14.07 0.53
CA VAL A 505 22.55 13.60 1.89
C VAL A 505 22.66 14.71 2.97
N SER A 506 23.17 15.90 2.62
CA SER A 506 23.35 17.06 3.50
C SER A 506 22.12 17.96 3.68
N PHE A 507 20.97 17.66 3.06
CA PHE A 507 19.80 18.57 3.10
C PHE A 507 19.18 18.81 4.50
N PHE A 508 19.55 18.00 5.51
CA PHE A 508 19.08 18.06 6.90
C PHE A 508 19.53 19.30 7.73
N GLN A 509 19.96 20.39 7.08
CA GLN A 509 20.44 21.61 7.76
C GLN A 509 19.60 22.87 7.49
N THR A 510 18.46 22.76 6.79
CA THR A 510 17.50 23.86 6.69
C THR A 510 16.68 23.99 7.99
N GLY A 511 16.85 25.11 8.69
CA GLY A 511 16.12 25.39 9.94
C GLY A 511 14.67 25.78 9.67
N PHE A 512 13.73 25.02 10.24
CA PHE A 512 12.29 25.29 10.17
C PHE A 512 11.93 26.67 10.76
N SER A 513 10.95 27.36 10.17
CA SER A 513 10.60 28.73 10.57
C SER A 513 9.09 28.96 10.59
N SER A 514 8.56 29.48 11.71
CA SER A 514 7.13 29.80 11.89
C SER A 514 6.53 30.60 10.73
N ARG A 515 7.31 31.50 10.12
CA ARG A 515 6.82 32.34 9.02
C ARG A 515 6.31 31.55 7.81
N ASN A 516 6.82 30.33 7.58
CA ASN A 516 6.34 29.47 6.50
C ASN A 516 5.01 28.78 6.88
N PHE A 517 4.94 28.27 8.12
CA PHE A 517 3.72 27.72 8.74
C PHE A 517 2.56 28.73 8.69
N ASP A 518 2.79 29.96 9.15
CA ASP A 518 1.79 31.03 9.24
C ASP A 518 1.19 31.36 7.86
N GLN A 519 2.02 31.48 6.81
CA GLN A 519 1.59 31.74 5.43
C GLN A 519 0.75 30.59 4.84
N GLN A 520 1.08 29.34 5.17
CA GLN A 520 0.35 28.17 4.68
C GLN A 520 -1.00 28.01 5.39
N VAL A 521 -1.05 28.30 6.70
CA VAL A 521 -2.27 28.39 7.51
C VAL A 521 -3.20 29.49 6.98
N GLU A 522 -2.69 30.65 6.58
CA GLU A 522 -3.47 31.68 5.88
C GLU A 522 -3.99 31.19 4.52
N LYS A 523 -3.12 30.60 3.69
CA LYS A 523 -3.49 30.10 2.35
C LYS A 523 -4.62 29.07 2.43
N TYR A 524 -4.55 28.13 3.38
CA TYR A 524 -5.57 27.10 3.59
C TYR A 524 -6.94 27.72 3.92
N GLN A 525 -6.99 28.73 4.79
CA GLN A 525 -8.23 29.40 5.16
C GLN A 525 -8.87 30.15 3.98
N ARG A 526 -8.06 30.86 3.17
CA ARG A 526 -8.55 31.54 1.96
C ARG A 526 -9.18 30.56 0.94
N VAL A 527 -8.74 29.30 0.91
CA VAL A 527 -9.35 28.26 0.06
C VAL A 527 -10.66 27.73 0.66
N GLN A 528 -10.74 27.51 1.98
CA GLN A 528 -11.97 27.04 2.63
C GLN A 528 -13.10 28.07 2.58
N TYR A 529 -12.83 29.35 2.88
CA TYR A 529 -13.84 30.41 2.89
C TYR A 529 -14.35 30.82 1.51
N ASN A 530 -13.56 30.62 0.45
CA ASN A 530 -13.96 30.94 -0.93
C ASN A 530 -14.63 29.76 -1.67
N ASN A 531 -14.97 28.66 -0.97
CA ASN A 531 -15.61 27.50 -1.57
C ASN A 531 -17.15 27.58 -1.44
N PRO A 532 -17.91 27.82 -2.53
CA PRO A 532 -19.35 28.14 -2.46
C PRO A 532 -20.24 26.99 -1.94
N ALA A 533 -19.69 25.79 -1.74
CA ALA A 533 -20.41 24.66 -1.16
C ALA A 533 -20.68 24.79 0.36
N VAL A 534 -20.12 25.79 1.05
CA VAL A 534 -20.24 25.95 2.52
C VAL A 534 -21.30 26.99 2.93
N LEU A 535 -21.69 27.91 2.03
CA LEU A 535 -22.61 29.03 2.31
C LEU A 535 -24.10 28.67 2.15
N LYS A 536 -24.55 27.57 2.79
CA LYS A 536 -25.98 27.17 2.82
C LYS A 536 -26.49 26.59 4.16
N THR A 537 -25.87 26.93 5.29
CA THR A 537 -26.41 26.59 6.64
C THR A 537 -26.27 27.70 7.69
N VAL A 538 -26.25 28.97 7.28
CA VAL A 538 -26.43 30.13 8.18
C VAL A 538 -27.24 31.20 7.45
N ASP A 539 -28.56 31.14 7.61
CA ASP A 539 -29.52 32.27 7.71
C ASP A 539 -30.93 31.70 7.57
N GLY A 540 -31.79 31.97 8.55
CA GLY A 540 -33.05 31.25 8.74
C GLY A 540 -33.56 31.34 10.19
N GLY A 541 -33.73 32.58 10.67
CA GLY A 541 -34.30 32.95 11.97
C GLY A 541 -34.97 34.31 11.86
#